data_AF-A0A0P0Z1U7-F1
#
_entry.id   AF-A0A0P0Z1U7-F1
#
_cell.length_a   1.000
_cell.length_b   1.000
_cell.length_c   1.000
_cell.angle_alpha   90.00
_cell.angle_beta   90.00
_cell.angle_gamma   90.00
#
_symmetry.space_group_name_H-M   'P 1'
#
loop_
_entity.id
_entity.type
_entity.pdbx_description
1 polymer ?
#
loop_
_entity_poly.entity_id
_entity_poly.type
_entity_poly.pdbx_seq_one_letter_code
_entity_poly.pdbx_strand_id
1 'polypeptide(L)'
;MTETDVTALREEMVATCRKMNESGINQGTAGNLSVRTGSGLLITPSSLAYDRMEPADIVEMDFDGSYSGRRPSSEWRFHRDILRARPDIDVVLHCHSVYATTLAVHHKTIPSFHYMTGVAGGTTIRCARYATFGTQALSDAALEALQDRLACLLGQHGQIALGKTLESALWLAIEVETLSRLYVQALTLGEPPILPDDEMERVLEQMRRMSYGLAPDADGVNDVARPKA
;
A
#
# COMPACT_ATOMS: atom_id res chain seq x y z
N MET A 1 4.01 23.68 -5.70
CA MET A 1 2.56 23.49 -5.95
C MET A 1 1.87 24.82 -5.72
N THR A 2 0.91 25.15 -6.56
CA THR A 2 0.02 26.30 -6.34
C THR A 2 -1.06 25.94 -5.31
N GLU A 3 -1.75 26.93 -4.75
CA GLU A 3 -2.87 26.71 -3.81
C GLU A 3 -4.02 25.93 -4.45
N THR A 4 -4.24 26.12 -5.75
CA THR A 4 -5.18 25.34 -6.57
C THR A 4 -4.77 23.87 -6.66
N ASP A 5 -3.47 23.58 -6.84
CA ASP A 5 -2.97 22.20 -6.92
C ASP A 5 -3.14 21.46 -5.59
N VAL A 6 -2.94 22.14 -4.46
CA VAL A 6 -3.13 21.57 -3.12
C VAL A 6 -4.62 21.24 -2.88
N THR A 7 -5.52 22.11 -3.31
CA THR A 7 -6.98 21.89 -3.16
C THR A 7 -7.43 20.67 -3.98
N ALA A 8 -7.03 20.58 -5.25
CA ALA A 8 -7.35 19.43 -6.10
C ALA A 8 -6.79 18.12 -5.52
N LEU A 9 -5.57 18.14 -4.98
CA LEU A 9 -4.99 16.96 -4.34
C LEU A 9 -5.78 16.51 -3.10
N ARG A 10 -6.27 17.46 -2.28
CA ARG A 10 -7.11 17.14 -1.12
C ARG A 10 -8.42 16.49 -1.54
N GLU A 11 -9.04 16.97 -2.62
CA GLU A 11 -10.24 16.35 -3.20
C GLU A 11 -9.96 14.91 -3.67
N GLU A 12 -8.84 14.69 -4.35
CA GLU A 12 -8.44 13.35 -4.80
C GLU A 12 -8.15 12.40 -3.62
N MET A 13 -7.52 12.88 -2.55
CA MET A 13 -7.29 12.12 -1.33
C MET A 13 -8.61 11.69 -0.68
N VAL A 14 -9.58 12.60 -0.57
CA VAL A 14 -10.91 12.30 -0.03
C VAL A 14 -11.63 11.27 -0.90
N ALA A 15 -11.60 11.44 -2.23
CA ALA A 15 -12.18 10.48 -3.17
C ALA A 15 -11.52 9.10 -3.05
N THR A 16 -10.20 9.04 -2.87
CA THR A 16 -9.45 7.79 -2.69
C THR A 16 -9.83 7.10 -1.38
N CYS A 17 -10.01 7.85 -0.29
CA CYS A 17 -10.48 7.30 0.98
C CYS A 17 -11.89 6.70 0.86
N ARG A 18 -12.80 7.35 0.11
CA ARG A 18 -14.13 6.82 -0.17
C ARG A 18 -14.08 5.55 -1.01
N LYS A 19 -13.27 5.52 -2.09
CA LYS A 19 -13.02 4.30 -2.89
C LYS A 19 -12.42 3.17 -2.05
N MET A 20 -11.54 3.49 -1.10
CA MET A 20 -10.99 2.50 -0.17
C MET A 20 -12.09 1.84 0.67
N ASN A 21 -13.07 2.60 1.17
CA ASN A 21 -14.25 2.03 1.83
C ASN A 21 -15.13 1.22 0.87
N GLU A 22 -15.40 1.74 -0.32
CA GLU A 22 -16.22 1.06 -1.34
C GLU A 22 -15.63 -0.29 -1.78
N SER A 23 -14.30 -0.40 -1.82
CA SER A 23 -13.60 -1.66 -2.13
C SER A 23 -13.71 -2.72 -1.03
N GLY A 24 -14.17 -2.33 0.16
CA GLY A 24 -14.33 -3.23 1.32
C GLY A 24 -13.05 -3.51 2.10
N ILE A 25 -11.91 -2.91 1.74
CA ILE A 25 -10.63 -3.14 2.43
C ILE A 25 -10.45 -2.27 3.68
N ASN A 26 -11.29 -1.26 3.88
CA ASN A 26 -11.28 -0.43 5.08
C ASN A 26 -12.64 -0.45 5.78
N GLN A 27 -12.61 -0.51 7.11
CA GLN A 27 -13.81 -0.44 7.95
C GLN A 27 -13.77 0.77 8.86
N GLY A 28 -14.81 1.60 8.79
CA GLY A 28 -14.94 2.79 9.62
C GLY A 28 -13.79 3.78 9.43
N THR A 29 -13.07 4.06 10.51
CA THR A 29 -12.02 5.10 10.59
C THR A 29 -10.63 4.51 10.87
N ALA A 30 -10.45 3.22 10.60
CA ALA A 30 -9.20 2.51 10.87
C ALA A 30 -8.05 2.96 9.94
N GLY A 31 -8.33 3.01 8.63
CA GLY A 31 -7.33 3.37 7.65
C GLY A 31 -6.91 4.83 7.70
N ASN A 32 -5.83 5.12 6.98
CA ASN A 32 -5.32 6.46 6.77
C ASN A 32 -4.47 6.52 5.49
N LEU A 33 -4.31 7.73 4.97
CA LEU A 33 -3.69 7.97 3.67
C LEU A 33 -2.87 9.26 3.76
N SER A 34 -1.65 9.23 3.22
CA SER A 34 -0.84 10.42 3.05
C SER A 34 -0.28 10.56 1.64
N VAL A 35 -0.06 11.80 1.22
CA VAL A 35 0.63 12.15 -0.01
C VAL A 35 1.77 13.12 0.29
N ARG A 36 2.95 12.91 -0.28
CA ARG A 36 4.09 13.83 -0.21
C ARG A 36 3.72 15.16 -0.88
N THR A 37 4.08 16.27 -0.24
CA THR A 37 3.91 17.62 -0.80
C THR A 37 5.07 18.51 -0.39
N GLY A 38 5.76 19.14 -1.35
CA GLY A 38 6.79 20.14 -1.05
C GLY A 38 7.81 19.65 -0.01
N SER A 39 7.84 20.30 1.16
CA SER A 39 8.70 20.00 2.31
C SER A 39 8.11 19.00 3.33
N GLY A 40 6.96 18.39 3.05
CA GLY A 40 6.24 17.55 3.98
C GLY A 40 5.24 16.62 3.32
N LEU A 41 4.05 16.51 3.90
CA LEU A 41 2.97 15.63 3.48
C LEU A 41 1.58 16.20 3.83
N LEU A 42 0.60 15.82 3.02
CA LEU A 42 -0.81 15.84 3.40
C LEU A 42 -1.19 14.48 3.98
N ILE A 43 -1.99 14.45 5.05
CA ILE A 43 -2.44 13.21 5.70
C ILE A 43 -3.89 13.32 6.18
N THR A 44 -4.62 12.20 6.18
CA THR A 44 -5.97 12.15 6.74
C THR A 44 -5.98 12.51 8.24
N PRO A 45 -7.05 13.18 8.72
CA PRO A 45 -7.20 13.52 10.14
C PRO A 45 -7.54 12.27 10.98
N SER A 46 -7.30 12.35 12.29
CA SER A 46 -7.65 11.27 13.22
C SER A 46 -9.16 11.09 13.32
N SER A 47 -9.61 9.83 13.20
CA SER A 47 -10.95 9.37 13.62
C SER A 47 -12.14 10.08 12.94
N LEU A 48 -11.95 10.62 11.74
CA LEU A 48 -13.03 11.20 10.94
C LEU A 48 -13.50 10.20 9.89
N ALA A 49 -14.81 9.97 9.84
CA ALA A 49 -15.42 9.06 8.87
C ALA A 49 -15.29 9.62 7.45
N TYR A 50 -14.87 8.79 6.49
CA TYR A 50 -14.55 9.25 5.12
C TYR A 50 -15.75 9.75 4.32
N ASP A 51 -16.97 9.33 4.68
CA ASP A 51 -18.23 9.84 4.13
C ASP A 51 -18.53 11.28 4.56
N ARG A 52 -17.95 11.72 5.68
CA ARG A 52 -18.10 13.09 6.24
C ARG A 52 -16.84 13.94 6.10
N MET A 53 -15.76 13.35 5.61
CA MET A 53 -14.48 14.04 5.45
C MET A 53 -14.54 14.94 4.23
N GLU A 54 -14.20 16.21 4.43
CA GLU A 54 -14.10 17.22 3.38
C GLU A 54 -12.62 17.54 3.06
N PRO A 55 -12.30 18.07 1.87
CA PRO A 55 -10.91 18.40 1.49
C PRO A 55 -10.17 19.31 2.50
N ALA A 56 -10.91 20.22 3.15
CA ALA A 56 -10.38 21.12 4.18
C ALA A 56 -10.00 20.40 5.48
N ASP A 57 -10.47 19.16 5.71
CA ASP A 57 -10.15 18.38 6.90
C ASP A 57 -8.80 17.64 6.80
N ILE A 58 -8.26 17.49 5.58
CA ILE A 58 -6.93 16.91 5.36
C ILE A 58 -5.88 17.77 6.09
N VAL A 59 -4.93 17.12 6.74
CA VAL A 59 -3.94 17.77 7.60
C VAL A 59 -2.66 17.96 6.80
N GLU A 60 -2.10 19.17 6.85
CA GLU A 60 -0.76 19.45 6.33
C GLU A 60 0.25 19.26 7.45
N MET A 61 1.33 18.55 7.16
CA MET A 61 2.37 18.19 8.12
C MET A 61 3.75 18.29 7.50
N ASP A 62 4.71 18.82 8.24
CA ASP A 62 6.12 18.87 7.86
C ASP A 62 6.87 17.60 8.26
N PHE A 63 8.05 17.37 7.65
CA PHE A 63 8.90 16.21 7.98
C PHE A 63 9.56 16.27 9.37
N ASP A 64 9.45 17.37 10.11
CA ASP A 64 9.81 17.43 11.54
C ASP A 64 8.63 17.02 12.46
N GLY A 65 7.41 16.93 11.92
CA GLY A 65 6.19 16.57 12.63
C GLY A 65 5.31 17.75 13.06
N SER A 66 5.65 19.01 12.75
CA SER A 66 4.70 20.13 12.89
C SER A 66 3.53 19.96 11.92
N TYR A 67 2.34 20.41 12.30
CA TYR A 67 1.15 20.30 11.47
C TYR A 67 0.21 21.49 11.63
N SER A 68 -0.65 21.71 10.63
CA SER A 68 -1.68 22.74 10.62
C SER A 68 -3.07 22.12 10.36
N GLY A 69 -4.12 22.76 10.88
CA GLY A 69 -5.50 22.27 10.73
C GLY A 69 -5.91 21.28 11.83
N ARG A 70 -6.58 20.18 11.44
CA ARG A 70 -7.06 19.16 12.38
C ARG A 70 -5.92 18.36 13.00
N ARG A 71 -6.24 17.56 14.01
CA ARG A 71 -5.31 16.54 14.52
C ARG A 71 -5.07 15.49 13.43
N PRO A 72 -3.82 15.21 13.02
CA PRO A 72 -3.49 14.19 12.02
C PRO A 72 -3.84 12.79 12.54
N SER A 73 -3.90 11.80 11.64
CA SER A 73 -3.95 10.37 12.01
C SER A 73 -2.96 10.07 13.15
N SER A 74 -3.35 9.23 14.11
CA SER A 74 -2.46 8.76 15.19
C SER A 74 -1.20 8.07 14.68
N GLU A 75 -1.21 7.65 13.41
CA GLU A 75 -0.19 6.84 12.76
C GLU A 75 0.73 7.62 11.81
N TRP A 76 0.64 8.95 11.82
CA TRP A 76 1.44 9.84 10.97
C TRP A 76 2.95 9.55 10.96
N ARG A 77 3.50 8.96 12.05
CA ARG A 77 4.94 8.66 12.18
C ARG A 77 5.45 7.75 11.09
N PHE A 78 4.76 6.62 10.81
CA PHE A 78 5.24 5.73 9.75
C PHE A 78 5.03 6.34 8.37
N HIS A 79 3.96 7.12 8.14
CA HIS A 79 3.77 7.83 6.88
C HIS A 79 4.95 8.77 6.61
N ARG A 80 5.28 9.60 7.59
CA ARG A 80 6.41 10.54 7.52
C ARG A 80 7.72 9.80 7.30
N ASP A 81 8.03 8.80 8.10
CA ASP A 81 9.34 8.14 8.07
C ASP A 81 9.53 7.30 6.80
N ILE A 82 8.47 6.63 6.32
CA ILE A 82 8.47 5.94 5.02
C ILE A 82 8.74 6.94 3.90
N LEU A 83 8.00 8.06 3.84
CA LEU A 83 8.23 9.09 2.82
C LEU A 83 9.64 9.70 2.95
N ARG A 84 10.22 9.83 4.14
CA ARG A 84 11.61 10.30 4.26
C ARG A 84 12.62 9.28 3.75
N ALA A 85 12.42 7.99 4.03
CA ALA A 85 13.33 6.93 3.64
C ALA A 85 13.21 6.53 2.16
N ARG A 86 12.03 6.74 1.55
CA ARG A 86 11.69 6.35 0.18
C ARG A 86 11.35 7.56 -0.68
N PRO A 87 12.35 8.30 -1.19
CA PRO A 87 12.11 9.44 -2.08
C PRO A 87 11.49 9.04 -3.43
N ASP A 88 11.47 7.75 -3.76
CA ASP A 88 10.82 7.17 -4.93
C ASP A 88 9.31 6.92 -4.75
N ILE A 89 8.77 7.18 -3.55
CA ILE A 89 7.37 6.97 -3.16
C ILE A 89 6.74 8.32 -2.79
N ASP A 90 5.50 8.52 -3.22
CA ASP A 90 4.74 9.74 -2.94
C ASP A 90 3.47 9.48 -2.13
N VAL A 91 3.00 8.24 -2.07
CA VAL A 91 1.76 7.87 -1.37
C VAL A 91 2.00 6.71 -0.42
N VAL A 92 1.48 6.84 0.79
CA VAL A 92 1.40 5.77 1.79
C VAL A 92 -0.06 5.59 2.16
N LEU A 93 -0.57 4.38 1.96
CA LEU A 93 -1.94 3.99 2.30
C LEU A 93 -1.89 2.87 3.33
N HIS A 94 -2.66 3.04 4.40
CA HIS A 94 -2.84 2.06 5.46
C HIS A 94 -4.31 1.72 5.65
N CYS A 95 -4.60 0.43 5.87
CA CYS A 95 -5.92 -0.05 6.21
C CYS A 95 -5.86 -1.36 7.02
N HIS A 96 -6.97 -1.71 7.66
CA HIS A 96 -7.14 -2.96 8.43
C HIS A 96 -8.00 -3.93 7.62
N SER A 97 -7.54 -4.32 6.43
CA SER A 97 -8.29 -5.23 5.56
C SER A 97 -8.34 -6.65 6.14
N VAL A 98 -9.44 -7.34 5.95
CA VAL A 98 -9.81 -8.52 6.77
C VAL A 98 -8.80 -9.66 6.64
N TYR A 99 -8.46 -10.07 5.41
CA TYR A 99 -7.58 -11.21 5.20
C TYR A 99 -6.11 -10.87 5.42
N ALA A 100 -5.67 -9.68 5.03
CA ALA A 100 -4.32 -9.20 5.34
C ALA A 100 -4.10 -9.14 6.86
N THR A 101 -5.07 -8.60 7.59
CA THR A 101 -5.06 -8.56 9.06
C THR A 101 -5.12 -9.97 9.65
N THR A 102 -5.89 -10.90 9.06
CA THR A 102 -5.93 -12.31 9.48
C THR A 102 -4.55 -12.95 9.43
N LEU A 103 -3.76 -12.70 8.39
CA LEU A 103 -2.37 -13.19 8.33
C LEU A 103 -1.46 -12.43 9.32
N ALA A 104 -1.67 -11.13 9.45
CA ALA A 104 -0.87 -10.27 10.32
C ALA A 104 -1.03 -10.60 11.82
N VAL A 105 -2.23 -10.99 12.28
CA VAL A 105 -2.42 -11.43 13.68
C VAL A 105 -1.65 -12.70 14.01
N HIS A 106 -1.29 -13.49 12.99
CA HIS A 106 -0.45 -14.68 13.09
C HIS A 106 1.02 -14.43 12.72
N HIS A 107 1.42 -13.17 12.50
CA HIS A 107 2.75 -12.80 12.00
C HIS A 107 3.19 -13.56 10.73
N LYS A 108 2.24 -13.91 9.86
CA LYS A 108 2.54 -14.68 8.64
C LYS A 108 2.99 -13.76 7.52
N THR A 109 4.19 -14.03 7.00
CA THR A 109 4.64 -13.49 5.71
C THR A 109 3.91 -14.23 4.58
N ILE A 110 3.51 -13.49 3.54
CA ILE A 110 2.90 -14.07 2.33
C ILE A 110 4.04 -14.44 1.36
N PRO A 111 4.24 -15.74 1.04
CA PRO A 111 5.25 -16.16 0.08
C PRO A 111 4.78 -15.96 -1.37
N SER A 112 5.65 -16.19 -2.35
CA SER A 112 5.28 -16.27 -3.78
C SER A 112 4.48 -17.54 -4.12
N PHE A 113 3.37 -17.77 -3.44
CA PHE A 113 2.41 -18.82 -3.79
C PHE A 113 1.65 -18.50 -5.10
N HIS A 114 1.69 -17.23 -5.52
CA HIS A 114 1.12 -16.72 -6.76
C HIS A 114 2.04 -15.64 -7.33
N TYR A 115 2.22 -15.58 -8.66
CA TYR A 115 3.18 -14.67 -9.31
C TYR A 115 2.90 -13.19 -9.01
N MET A 116 1.62 -12.84 -8.80
CA MET A 116 1.22 -11.47 -8.42
C MET A 116 1.77 -11.02 -7.06
N THR A 117 2.30 -11.90 -6.20
CA THR A 117 3.07 -11.45 -5.01
C THR A 117 4.22 -10.51 -5.41
N GLY A 118 4.74 -10.64 -6.64
CA GLY A 118 5.74 -9.75 -7.23
C GLY A 118 5.36 -8.26 -7.28
N VAL A 119 4.06 -7.91 -7.31
CA VAL A 119 3.62 -6.51 -7.38
C VAL A 119 3.94 -5.73 -6.11
N ALA A 120 4.20 -6.43 -4.99
CA ALA A 120 4.72 -5.84 -3.76
C ALA A 120 6.24 -5.55 -3.81
N GLY A 121 6.88 -5.67 -4.98
CA GLY A 121 8.28 -5.31 -5.20
C GLY A 121 9.30 -6.41 -4.89
N GLY A 122 8.87 -7.64 -4.63
CA GLY A 122 9.77 -8.76 -4.35
C GLY A 122 9.05 -10.11 -4.27
N THR A 123 9.71 -11.11 -3.70
CA THR A 123 9.20 -12.51 -3.63
C THR A 123 8.29 -12.78 -2.43
N THR A 124 7.99 -11.77 -1.63
CA THR A 124 7.20 -11.90 -0.39
C THR A 124 6.51 -10.59 -0.02
N ILE A 125 5.35 -10.67 0.62
CA ILE A 125 4.79 -9.56 1.41
C ILE A 125 5.09 -9.86 2.89
N ARG A 126 6.06 -9.13 3.45
CA ARG A 126 6.56 -9.38 4.82
C ARG A 126 5.57 -8.91 5.86
N CYS A 127 5.54 -9.58 7.02
CA CYS A 127 4.84 -9.11 8.20
C CYS A 127 5.81 -8.48 9.19
N ALA A 128 5.65 -7.19 9.48
CA ALA A 128 6.41 -6.48 10.50
C ALA A 128 6.11 -7.03 11.90
N ARG A 129 7.10 -6.93 12.79
CA ARG A 129 6.91 -7.19 14.22
C ARG A 129 5.88 -6.23 14.82
N TYR A 130 5.18 -6.68 15.87
CA TYR A 130 4.24 -5.83 16.59
C TYR A 130 4.96 -4.70 17.34
N ALA A 131 4.33 -3.53 17.32
CA ALA A 131 4.55 -2.46 18.26
C ALA A 131 3.24 -1.66 18.39
N THR A 132 3.05 -0.98 19.51
CA THR A 132 1.83 -0.20 19.76
C THR A 132 1.63 0.87 18.68
N PHE A 133 0.40 1.01 18.19
CA PHE A 133 0.05 1.99 17.16
C PHE A 133 0.48 3.41 17.54
N GLY A 134 0.83 4.21 16.54
CA GLY A 134 1.29 5.58 16.70
C GLY A 134 2.64 5.75 17.40
N THR A 135 3.38 4.69 17.71
CA THR A 135 4.73 4.78 18.30
C THR A 135 5.83 4.82 17.24
N GLN A 136 7.01 5.33 17.61
CA GLN A 136 8.21 5.25 16.74
C GLN A 136 8.60 3.79 16.47
N ALA A 137 8.45 2.89 17.46
CA ALA A 137 8.79 1.49 17.30
C ALA A 137 7.97 0.78 16.20
N LEU A 138 6.70 1.17 15.98
CA LEU A 138 5.91 0.67 14.85
C LEU A 138 6.43 1.21 13.52
N SER A 139 6.81 2.48 13.48
CA SER A 139 7.43 3.10 12.30
C SER A 139 8.71 2.37 11.88
N ASP A 140 9.60 2.11 12.83
CA ASP A 140 10.85 1.40 12.58
C ASP A 140 10.60 -0.03 12.07
N ALA A 141 9.63 -0.73 12.66
CA ALA A 141 9.24 -2.08 12.24
C ALA A 141 8.63 -2.11 10.82
N ALA A 142 7.82 -1.10 10.46
CA ALA A 142 7.26 -0.98 9.13
C ALA A 142 8.34 -0.73 8.08
N LEU A 143 9.29 0.17 8.36
CA LEU A 143 10.44 0.46 7.49
C LEU A 143 11.28 -0.78 7.20
N GLU A 144 11.57 -1.58 8.23
CA GLU A 144 12.29 -2.85 8.09
C GLU A 144 11.56 -3.82 7.14
N ALA A 145 10.25 -4.00 7.35
CA ALA A 145 9.44 -4.86 6.49
C ALA A 145 9.35 -4.36 5.04
N LEU A 146 9.36 -3.03 4.85
CA LEU A 146 9.25 -2.35 3.57
C LEU A 146 10.58 -2.19 2.81
N GLN A 147 11.71 -2.66 3.36
CA GLN A 147 12.98 -2.63 2.64
C GLN A 147 12.87 -3.41 1.33
N ASP A 148 13.08 -2.76 0.20
CA ASP A 148 12.92 -3.32 -1.15
C ASP A 148 11.53 -3.94 -1.38
N ARG A 149 10.49 -3.35 -0.77
CA ARG A 149 9.09 -3.71 -0.94
C ARG A 149 8.22 -2.46 -1.14
N LEU A 150 7.04 -2.69 -1.70
CA LEU A 150 5.98 -1.70 -1.87
C LEU A 150 4.78 -1.97 -0.95
N ALA A 151 4.73 -3.13 -0.30
CA ALA A 151 3.70 -3.42 0.69
C ALA A 151 4.23 -4.32 1.81
N CYS A 152 3.64 -4.18 2.99
CA CYS A 152 3.88 -5.06 4.13
C CYS A 152 2.61 -5.22 4.98
N LEU A 153 2.56 -6.31 5.75
CA LEU A 153 1.63 -6.47 6.86
C LEU A 153 2.24 -5.91 8.14
N LEU A 154 1.40 -5.49 9.08
CA LEU A 154 1.77 -5.04 10.41
C LEU A 154 1.22 -6.03 11.45
N GLY A 155 2.10 -6.69 12.21
CA GLY A 155 1.71 -7.71 13.19
C GLY A 155 0.57 -7.26 14.11
N GLN A 156 -0.47 -8.09 14.25
CA GLN A 156 -1.74 -7.79 14.96
C GLN A 156 -2.36 -6.41 14.64
N HIS A 157 -2.26 -5.93 13.40
CA HIS A 157 -2.70 -4.57 13.08
C HIS A 157 -3.39 -4.43 11.72
N GLY A 158 -2.67 -4.57 10.62
CA GLY A 158 -3.22 -4.27 9.30
C GLY A 158 -2.18 -4.37 8.19
N GLN A 159 -2.31 -3.56 7.15
CA GLN A 159 -1.36 -3.51 6.03
C GLN A 159 -0.97 -2.08 5.66
N ILE A 160 0.20 -1.93 5.02
CA ILE A 160 0.66 -0.70 4.37
C ILE A 160 0.93 -1.01 2.90
N ALA A 161 0.47 -0.14 2.01
CA ALA A 161 0.78 -0.14 0.59
C ALA A 161 1.36 1.23 0.17
N LEU A 162 2.38 1.18 -0.68
CA LEU A 162 3.11 2.33 -1.19
C LEU A 162 2.81 2.56 -2.67
N GLY A 163 2.79 3.82 -3.10
CA GLY A 163 2.60 4.16 -4.50
C GLY A 163 3.25 5.48 -4.90
N LYS A 164 3.37 5.70 -6.21
CA LYS A 164 3.72 7.03 -6.77
C LYS A 164 2.49 7.90 -6.98
N THR A 165 1.32 7.27 -7.09
CA THR A 165 0.03 7.94 -7.22
C THR A 165 -0.98 7.32 -6.25
N LEU A 166 -2.03 8.08 -5.94
CA LEU A 166 -3.15 7.62 -5.12
C LEU A 166 -3.78 6.35 -5.70
N GLU A 167 -3.96 6.31 -7.01
CA GLU A 167 -4.46 5.15 -7.74
C GLU A 167 -3.58 3.92 -7.58
N SER A 168 -2.26 4.05 -7.76
CA SER A 168 -1.33 2.91 -7.63
C SER A 168 -1.27 2.35 -6.21
N ALA A 169 -1.31 3.21 -5.18
CA ALA A 169 -1.32 2.78 -3.79
C ALA A 169 -2.62 2.07 -3.41
N LEU A 170 -3.78 2.61 -3.85
CA LEU A 170 -5.07 1.98 -3.63
C LEU A 170 -5.18 0.62 -4.34
N TRP A 171 -4.76 0.55 -5.60
CA TRP A 171 -4.73 -0.71 -6.35
C TRP A 171 -3.87 -1.76 -5.63
N LEU A 172 -2.66 -1.39 -5.18
CA LEU A 172 -1.79 -2.31 -4.47
C LEU A 172 -2.39 -2.79 -3.15
N ALA A 173 -3.04 -1.91 -2.38
CA ALA A 173 -3.71 -2.29 -1.13
C ALA A 173 -4.86 -3.30 -1.36
N ILE A 174 -5.62 -3.13 -2.45
CA ILE A 174 -6.67 -4.07 -2.87
C ILE A 174 -6.06 -5.41 -3.31
N GLU A 175 -4.95 -5.37 -4.05
CA GLU A 175 -4.27 -6.58 -4.52
C GLU A 175 -3.65 -7.36 -3.34
N VAL A 176 -3.06 -6.69 -2.35
CA VAL A 176 -2.56 -7.34 -1.12
C VAL A 176 -3.69 -8.02 -0.36
N GLU A 177 -4.87 -7.40 -0.23
CA GLU A 177 -6.04 -8.04 0.39
C GLU A 177 -6.51 -9.24 -0.43
N THR A 178 -6.51 -9.13 -1.76
CA THR A 178 -6.91 -10.21 -2.68
C THR A 178 -5.97 -11.41 -2.56
N LEU A 179 -4.66 -11.18 -2.58
CA LEU A 179 -3.63 -12.20 -2.36
C LEU A 179 -3.72 -12.81 -0.97
N SER A 180 -3.96 -11.98 0.06
CA SER A 180 -4.14 -12.46 1.43
C SER A 180 -5.33 -13.41 1.54
N ARG A 181 -6.47 -13.04 0.93
CA ARG A 181 -7.66 -13.89 0.88
C ARG A 181 -7.39 -15.20 0.17
N LEU A 182 -6.76 -15.14 -1.00
CA LEU A 182 -6.43 -16.32 -1.78
C LEU A 182 -5.46 -17.24 -1.01
N TYR A 183 -4.45 -16.67 -0.34
CA TYR A 183 -3.51 -17.46 0.46
C TYR A 183 -4.18 -18.15 1.64
N VAL A 184 -5.01 -17.42 2.40
CA VAL A 184 -5.79 -18.00 3.52
C VAL A 184 -6.69 -19.13 3.02
N GLN A 185 -7.34 -18.97 1.87
CA GLN A 185 -8.17 -20.03 1.27
C GLN A 185 -7.33 -21.21 0.77
N ALA A 186 -6.19 -20.96 0.12
CA ALA A 186 -5.28 -22.01 -0.35
C ALA A 186 -4.79 -22.88 0.82
N LEU A 187 -4.46 -22.25 1.96
CA LEU A 187 -4.05 -22.95 3.19
C LEU A 187 -5.10 -23.93 3.72
N THR A 188 -6.39 -23.75 3.40
CA THR A 188 -7.44 -24.73 3.77
C THR A 188 -7.35 -26.05 2.99
N LEU A 189 -6.67 -26.04 1.84
CA LEU A 189 -6.38 -27.21 1.02
C LEU A 189 -5.01 -27.83 1.33
N GLY A 190 -4.17 -27.14 2.12
CA GLY A 190 -2.77 -27.48 2.41
C GLY A 190 -1.82 -26.34 2.07
N GLU A 191 -0.52 -26.53 2.31
CA GLU A 191 0.49 -25.53 1.91
C GLU A 191 0.60 -25.48 0.38
N PRO A 192 0.36 -24.32 -0.26
CA PRO A 192 0.51 -24.21 -1.71
C PRO A 192 1.99 -24.29 -2.13
N PRO A 193 2.28 -24.78 -3.35
CA PRO A 193 3.63 -24.69 -3.89
C PRO A 193 4.06 -23.22 -4.03
N ILE A 194 5.34 -22.95 -3.78
CA ILE A 194 5.93 -21.62 -3.88
C ILE A 194 6.76 -21.54 -5.15
N LEU A 195 6.57 -20.46 -5.91
CA LEU A 195 7.41 -20.18 -7.08
C LEU A 195 8.85 -19.94 -6.62
N PRO A 196 9.84 -20.57 -7.26
CA PRO A 196 11.24 -20.37 -6.92
C PRO A 196 11.70 -18.95 -7.28
N ASP A 197 12.75 -18.47 -6.60
CA ASP A 197 13.21 -17.09 -6.73
C ASP A 197 13.64 -16.73 -8.16
N ASP A 198 14.24 -17.67 -8.91
CA ASP A 198 14.66 -17.46 -10.30
C ASP A 198 13.46 -17.24 -11.25
N GLU A 199 12.34 -17.93 -11.01
CA GLU A 199 11.11 -17.69 -11.75
C GLU A 199 10.48 -16.35 -11.34
N MET A 200 10.51 -16.00 -10.07
CA MET A 200 10.03 -14.68 -9.62
C MET A 200 10.87 -13.53 -10.15
N GLU A 201 12.18 -13.71 -10.35
CA GLU A 201 13.03 -12.72 -11.01
C GLU A 201 12.57 -12.44 -12.45
N ARG A 202 12.21 -13.50 -13.21
CA ARG A 202 11.64 -13.36 -14.56
C ARG A 202 10.30 -12.64 -14.53
N VAL A 203 9.42 -13.01 -13.58
CA VAL A 203 8.13 -12.34 -13.39
C VAL A 203 8.32 -10.85 -13.11
N LEU A 204 9.23 -10.50 -12.21
CA LEU A 204 9.51 -9.10 -11.86
C LEU A 204 10.10 -8.33 -13.04
N GLU A 205 10.96 -8.95 -13.84
CA GLU A 205 11.46 -8.36 -15.08
C GLU A 205 10.33 -8.11 -16.08
N GLN A 206 9.45 -9.09 -16.26
CA GLN A 206 8.30 -8.98 -17.14
C GLN A 206 7.33 -7.87 -16.68
N MET A 207 7.04 -7.79 -15.38
CA MET A 207 6.23 -6.71 -14.79
C MET A 207 6.84 -5.32 -15.03
N ARG A 208 8.18 -5.19 -14.95
CA ARG A 208 8.86 -3.91 -15.23
C ARG A 208 8.77 -3.50 -16.69
N ARG A 209 8.76 -4.46 -17.61
CA ARG A 209 8.61 -4.23 -19.06
C ARG A 209 7.17 -3.87 -19.43
N MET A 210 6.19 -4.41 -18.71
CA MET A 210 4.77 -4.09 -18.89
C MET A 210 4.45 -2.71 -18.30
N SER A 211 4.30 -1.69 -19.14
CA SER A 211 3.55 -0.49 -18.74
C SER A 211 2.04 -0.79 -18.71
N TYR A 212 1.30 -0.09 -17.85
CA TYR A 212 -0.16 -0.25 -17.72
C TYR A 212 -0.86 -0.30 -19.09
N GLY A 213 -1.57 -1.39 -19.36
CA GLY A 213 -2.31 -1.59 -20.62
C GLY A 213 -1.51 -2.20 -21.79
N LEU A 214 -0.26 -2.62 -21.60
CA LEU A 214 0.55 -3.29 -22.63
C LEU A 214 0.92 -4.72 -22.22
N ALA A 215 0.78 -5.65 -23.16
CA ALA A 215 1.25 -7.02 -23.02
C ALA A 215 2.80 -7.04 -22.95
N PRO A 216 3.40 -8.02 -22.26
CA PRO A 216 4.85 -8.11 -22.19
C PRO A 216 5.44 -8.36 -23.59
N ASP A 217 6.62 -7.79 -23.83
CA ASP A 217 7.43 -8.16 -24.99
C ASP A 217 7.72 -9.66 -24.93
N ALA A 218 7.27 -10.37 -25.95
CA ALA A 218 7.32 -11.82 -26.05
C ALA A 218 8.74 -12.30 -26.40
N ASP A 219 9.71 -12.11 -25.51
CA ASP A 219 11.01 -12.74 -25.67
C ASP A 219 10.86 -14.25 -25.47
N GLY A 220 10.96 -15.00 -26.57
CA GLY A 220 10.92 -16.47 -26.57
C GLY A 220 9.55 -17.11 -26.77
N VAL A 221 8.48 -16.33 -26.99
CA VAL A 221 7.14 -16.86 -27.29
C VAL A 221 6.80 -16.58 -28.76
N ASN A 222 6.78 -17.63 -29.59
CA ASN A 222 6.47 -17.52 -31.03
C ASN A 222 5.00 -17.18 -31.34
N ASP A 223 4.14 -17.14 -30.31
CA ASP A 223 2.71 -16.90 -30.40
C ASP A 223 2.36 -15.56 -29.73
N VAL A 224 2.50 -14.47 -30.48
CA VAL A 224 2.23 -13.10 -30.02
C VAL A 224 0.85 -12.68 -30.52
N ALA A 225 0.01 -12.15 -29.62
CA ALA A 225 -1.29 -11.58 -29.99
C ALA A 225 -1.10 -10.41 -30.97
N ARG A 226 -1.75 -10.48 -32.14
CA ARG A 226 -1.68 -9.44 -33.17
C ARG A 226 -3.05 -8.79 -33.34
N PRO A 227 -3.12 -7.48 -33.58
CA PRO A 227 -4.38 -6.85 -33.94
C PRO A 227 -4.94 -7.51 -35.20
N LYS A 228 -6.26 -7.66 -35.24
CA LYS A 228 -6.94 -8.13 -36.44
C LYS A 228 -6.70 -7.07 -37.53
N ALA A 229 -6.20 -7.51 -38.68
CA ALA A 229 -5.95 -6.66 -39.85
C ALA A 229 -7.22 -5.93 -40.31
#